data_AF-A0A2V5N0V3-F1
#
_entry.id   AF-A0A2V5N0V3-F1
#
_cell.length_a   1.000
_cell.length_b   1.000
_cell.length_c   1.000
_cell.angle_alpha   90.00
_cell.angle_beta   90.00
_cell.angle_gamma   90.00
#
_symmetry.space_group_name_H-M   'P 1'
#
loop_
_entity.id
_entity.type
_entity.pdbx_description
1 polymer ?
#
loop_
_entity_poly.entity_id
_entity_poly.type
_entity_poly.pdbx_seq_one_letter_code
_entity_poly.pdbx_strand_id
1 'polypeptide(L)'
;MTALGIGAIIGTGIFVLTGTVAAQNAGPAVVLSFILAGFASIFAALCYSEFASLVPMAGSAYTYGYATLGELIAWIIGWDLILEYAVGAITVAIGWSGYVGSFLRDVGVNIPPAIAAARGTELIAVPGQGWVTVTTQLLEHIKATGVDPTTLPHVTAIFNLPAIIIIAIVTTLLE
;
A
#
# COMPACT_ATOMS: atom_id res chain seq x y z
N MET A 1 8.74 22.58 -3.73
CA MET A 1 7.53 21.86 -3.26
C MET A 1 6.92 20.91 -4.29
N THR A 2 6.94 21.23 -5.58
CA THR A 2 6.37 20.35 -6.63
C THR A 2 6.99 18.94 -6.64
N ALA A 3 8.33 18.85 -6.58
CA ALA A 3 9.02 17.55 -6.54
C ALA A 3 8.71 16.73 -5.27
N LEU A 4 8.61 17.38 -4.10
CA LEU A 4 8.20 16.72 -2.85
C LEU A 4 6.76 16.20 -2.93
N GLY A 5 5.84 16.98 -3.51
CA GLY A 5 4.45 16.56 -3.70
C GLY A 5 4.33 15.35 -4.63
N ILE A 6 5.05 15.34 -5.75
CA ILE A 6 5.04 14.19 -6.67
C ILE A 6 5.63 12.95 -5.98
N GLY A 7 6.74 13.10 -5.27
CA GLY A 7 7.39 12.00 -4.54
C GLY A 7 6.54 11.42 -3.41
N ALA A 8 5.70 12.23 -2.77
CA ALA A 8 4.78 11.76 -1.73
C ALA A 8 3.56 11.01 -2.28
N ILE A 9 3.15 11.28 -3.53
CA ILE A 9 1.95 10.68 -4.16
C ILE A 9 2.29 9.38 -4.89
N ILE A 10 3.42 9.32 -5.60
CA ILE A 10 3.80 8.14 -6.40
C ILE A 10 4.37 7.07 -5.46
N GLY A 11 3.63 5.97 -5.29
CA GLY A 11 4.04 4.86 -4.42
C GLY A 11 3.35 3.55 -4.74
N THR A 12 3.20 2.70 -3.73
CA THR A 12 2.61 1.36 -3.85
C THR A 12 1.20 1.32 -4.43
N GLY A 13 0.43 2.41 -4.34
CA GLY A 13 -0.91 2.50 -4.94
C GLY A 13 -0.91 2.27 -6.46
N ILE A 14 -0.01 2.93 -7.20
CA ILE A 14 0.05 2.76 -8.66
C ILE A 14 0.76 1.45 -9.05
N PHE A 15 1.78 1.06 -8.31
CA PHE A 15 2.61 -0.10 -8.67
C PHE A 15 2.00 -1.45 -8.28
N VAL A 16 1.31 -1.51 -7.13
CA VAL A 16 0.76 -2.76 -6.58
C VAL A 16 -0.76 -2.76 -6.69
N LEU A 17 -1.41 -1.77 -6.08
CA LEU A 17 -2.86 -1.82 -5.86
C LEU A 17 -3.64 -1.71 -7.18
N THR A 18 -3.10 -0.99 -8.16
CA THR A 18 -3.69 -0.87 -9.50
C THR A 18 -3.86 -2.23 -10.18
N GLY A 19 -2.85 -3.09 -10.10
CA GLY A 19 -2.91 -4.45 -10.66
C GLY A 19 -3.98 -5.27 -9.96
N THR A 20 -4.02 -5.24 -8.62
CA THR A 20 -5.03 -5.97 -7.84
C THR A 20 -6.45 -5.50 -8.14
N VAL A 21 -6.70 -4.19 -8.20
CA VAL A 21 -8.03 -3.62 -8.48
C VAL A 21 -8.45 -3.86 -9.93
N ALA A 22 -7.53 -3.76 -10.88
CA ALA A 22 -7.81 -4.10 -12.27
C ALA A 22 -8.18 -5.58 -12.39
N ALA A 23 -7.47 -6.46 -11.68
CA ALA A 23 -7.70 -7.89 -11.78
C ALA A 23 -8.99 -8.33 -11.07
N GLN A 24 -9.30 -7.78 -9.89
CA GLN A 24 -10.41 -8.26 -9.04
C GLN A 24 -11.72 -7.48 -9.19
N ASN A 25 -11.67 -6.18 -9.53
CA ASN A 25 -12.84 -5.30 -9.45
C ASN A 25 -13.24 -4.70 -10.80
N ALA A 26 -12.35 -3.95 -11.44
CA ALA A 26 -12.72 -3.07 -12.56
C ALA A 26 -12.33 -3.57 -13.95
N GLY A 27 -11.41 -4.54 -14.05
CA GLY A 27 -10.92 -5.02 -15.34
C GLY A 27 -10.26 -3.89 -16.16
N PRO A 28 -10.40 -3.92 -17.50
CA PRO A 28 -9.94 -2.84 -18.37
C PRO A 28 -10.54 -1.46 -18.05
N ALA A 29 -11.68 -1.42 -17.35
CA ALA A 29 -12.36 -0.17 -16.98
C ALA A 29 -11.73 0.53 -15.76
N VAL A 30 -10.64 -0.01 -15.17
CA VAL A 30 -9.92 0.62 -14.05
C VAL A 30 -9.48 2.06 -14.34
N VAL A 31 -9.23 2.38 -15.62
CA VAL A 31 -8.89 3.74 -16.07
C VAL A 31 -10.01 4.74 -15.75
N LEU A 32 -11.28 4.33 -15.89
CA LEU A 32 -12.43 5.18 -15.56
C LEU A 32 -12.48 5.47 -14.05
N SER A 33 -12.17 4.48 -13.21
CA SER A 33 -12.06 4.66 -11.76
C SER A 33 -10.96 5.66 -11.39
N PHE A 34 -9.79 5.58 -12.06
CA PHE A 34 -8.70 6.54 -11.85
C PHE A 34 -9.06 7.96 -12.29
N ILE A 35 -9.77 8.11 -13.40
CA ILE A 35 -10.22 9.43 -13.86
C ILE A 35 -11.17 10.05 -12.83
N LEU A 36 -12.14 9.28 -12.34
CA LEU A 36 -13.10 9.76 -11.34
C LEU A 36 -12.41 10.12 -10.01
N ALA A 37 -11.52 9.25 -9.53
CA ALA A 37 -10.73 9.52 -8.33
C ALA A 37 -9.81 10.75 -8.49
N GLY A 38 -9.24 10.94 -9.68
CA GLY A 38 -8.44 12.11 -10.03
C GLY A 38 -9.25 13.40 -9.96
N PHE A 39 -10.47 13.43 -10.51
CA PHE A 39 -11.36 14.59 -10.40
C PHE A 39 -11.71 14.92 -8.95
N ALA A 40 -12.07 13.92 -8.14
CA ALA A 40 -12.33 14.13 -6.71
C ALA A 40 -11.11 14.70 -5.97
N SER A 41 -9.92 14.18 -6.29
CA SER A 41 -8.64 14.65 -5.71
C SER A 41 -8.30 16.08 -6.11
N ILE A 42 -8.63 16.50 -7.34
CA ILE A 42 -8.43 17.89 -7.80
C ILE A 42 -9.29 18.85 -6.98
N PHE A 43 -10.57 18.54 -6.76
CA PHE A 43 -11.44 19.39 -5.94
C PHE A 43 -10.93 19.51 -4.50
N ALA A 44 -10.51 18.39 -3.90
CA ALA A 44 -9.91 18.41 -2.56
C ALA A 44 -8.60 19.23 -2.53
N ALA A 45 -7.74 19.09 -3.54
CA ALA A 45 -6.49 19.82 -3.65
C ALA A 45 -6.70 21.34 -3.81
N LEU A 46 -7.75 21.76 -4.53
CA LEU A 46 -8.10 23.18 -4.66
C LEU A 46 -8.53 23.77 -3.32
N CYS A 47 -9.39 23.09 -2.56
CA CYS A 47 -9.76 23.52 -1.20
C CYS A 47 -8.54 23.59 -0.27
N TYR A 48 -7.66 22.59 -0.34
CA TYR A 48 -6.44 22.57 0.47
C TYR A 48 -5.46 23.69 0.07
N SER A 49 -5.38 24.02 -1.21
CA SER A 49 -4.60 25.15 -1.73
C SER A 49 -5.12 26.49 -1.21
N GLU A 50 -6.45 26.65 -1.11
CA GLU A 50 -7.06 27.84 -0.52
C GLU A 50 -6.67 27.98 0.96
N PHE A 51 -6.85 26.92 1.76
CA PHE A 51 -6.45 26.94 3.18
C PHE A 51 -4.95 27.19 3.38
N ALA A 52 -4.10 26.57 2.57
CA ALA A 52 -2.65 26.78 2.63
C ALA A 52 -2.23 28.22 2.27
N SER A 53 -3.00 28.93 1.45
CA SER A 53 -2.76 30.34 1.13
C SER A 53 -3.25 31.30 2.22
N LEU A 54 -4.25 30.90 3.00
CA LEU A 54 -4.85 31.72 4.07
C LEU A 54 -4.11 31.62 5.41
N VAL A 55 -3.50 30.47 5.71
CA VAL A 55 -2.83 30.22 7.00
C VAL A 55 -1.32 30.05 6.77
N PRO A 56 -0.49 31.09 6.98
CA PRO A 56 0.95 31.05 6.71
C PRO A 56 1.73 30.33 7.83
N MET A 57 1.21 29.19 8.29
CA MET A 57 1.88 28.31 9.25
C MET A 57 2.10 26.96 8.60
N ALA A 58 3.25 26.35 8.85
CA ALA A 58 3.49 24.96 8.46
C ALA A 58 2.49 24.07 9.24
N GLY A 59 1.48 23.56 8.55
CA GLY A 59 0.39 22.81 9.16
C GLY A 59 -0.23 21.81 8.19
N SER A 60 -0.79 20.73 8.76
CA SER A 60 -1.60 19.75 8.04
C SER A 60 -3.10 20.06 8.23
N ALA A 61 -4.00 19.20 7.76
CA ALA A 61 -5.45 19.35 7.89
C ALA A 61 -5.90 19.62 9.34
N TYR A 62 -5.17 19.07 10.33
CA TYR A 62 -5.36 19.39 11.76
C TYR A 62 -5.28 20.89 12.06
N THR A 63 -4.22 21.56 11.61
CA THR A 63 -3.97 22.98 11.89
C THR A 63 -5.03 23.86 11.22
N TYR A 64 -5.43 23.52 9.99
CA TYR A 64 -6.48 24.24 9.28
C TYR A 64 -7.86 24.02 9.91
N GLY A 65 -8.16 22.79 10.33
CA GLY A 65 -9.37 22.46 11.08
C GLY A 65 -9.45 23.17 12.43
N TYR A 66 -8.32 23.27 13.14
CA TYR A 66 -8.27 24.00 14.41
C TYR A 66 -8.56 25.49 14.23
N ALA A 67 -7.99 26.10 13.18
CA ALA A 67 -8.18 27.52 12.89
C ALA A 67 -9.61 27.87 12.44
N THR A 68 -10.34 26.94 11.80
CA THR A 68 -11.63 27.22 11.15
C THR A 68 -12.85 26.60 11.85
N LEU A 69 -12.70 25.42 12.43
CA LEU A 69 -13.81 24.59 12.94
C LEU A 69 -13.73 24.35 14.46
N GLY A 70 -12.61 24.71 15.09
CA GLY A 70 -12.40 24.62 16.53
C GLY A 70 -11.79 23.28 16.99
N GLU A 71 -11.54 23.20 18.29
CA GLU A 71 -10.70 22.17 18.90
C GLU A 71 -11.25 20.74 18.77
N LEU A 72 -12.56 20.53 18.96
CA LEU A 72 -13.15 19.20 18.91
C LEU A 72 -13.01 18.56 17.52
N ILE A 73 -13.30 19.33 16.46
CA ILE A 73 -13.19 18.85 15.08
C ILE A 73 -11.73 18.62 14.71
N ALA A 74 -10.84 19.53 15.09
CA ALA A 74 -9.41 19.36 14.89
C ALA A 74 -8.88 18.11 15.60
N TRP A 75 -9.31 17.84 16.83
CA TRP A 75 -8.91 16.65 17.58
C TRP A 75 -9.31 15.35 16.88
N ILE A 76 -10.54 15.29 16.33
CA ILE A 76 -10.99 14.14 15.53
C ILE A 76 -10.10 13.96 14.29
N ILE A 77 -9.84 15.04 13.54
CA ILE A 77 -8.95 15.02 12.35
C ILE A 77 -7.53 14.59 12.74
N GLY A 78 -7.04 15.01 13.91
CA GLY A 78 -5.70 14.64 14.40
C GLY A 78 -5.56 13.13 14.60
N TRP A 79 -6.55 12.50 15.24
CA TRP A 79 -6.56 11.04 15.39
C TRP A 79 -6.70 10.30 14.07
N ASP A 80 -7.55 10.82 13.16
CA ASP A 80 -7.71 10.27 11.81
C ASP A 80 -6.37 10.30 11.04
N LEU A 81 -5.68 11.44 11.02
CA LEU A 81 -4.38 11.58 10.38
C LEU A 81 -3.31 10.65 10.96
N ILE A 82 -3.28 10.46 12.28
CA ILE A 82 -2.33 9.52 12.92
C ILE A 82 -2.57 8.10 12.40
N LEU A 83 -3.84 7.68 12.34
CA LEU A 83 -4.20 6.35 11.82
C LEU A 83 -3.93 6.24 10.32
N GLU A 84 -4.27 7.27 9.54
CA GLU A 84 -4.04 7.32 8.10
C GLU A 84 -2.55 7.19 7.78
N TYR A 85 -1.68 7.97 8.44
CA TYR A 85 -0.24 7.88 8.23
C TYR A 85 0.34 6.54 8.69
N ALA A 86 -0.14 5.98 9.81
CA ALA A 86 0.32 4.68 10.30
C ALA A 86 -0.05 3.55 9.32
N VAL A 87 -1.31 3.49 8.89
CA VAL A 87 -1.79 2.48 7.93
C VAL A 87 -1.14 2.69 6.56
N GLY A 88 -0.96 3.95 6.14
CA GLY A 88 -0.28 4.31 4.90
C GLY A 88 1.16 3.81 4.88
N ALA A 89 1.94 4.10 5.92
CA ALA A 89 3.32 3.64 6.03
C ALA A 89 3.44 2.11 6.02
N ILE A 90 2.56 1.41 6.76
CA ILE A 90 2.50 -0.06 6.77
C ILE A 90 2.17 -0.60 5.36
N THR A 91 1.18 -0.03 4.69
CA THR A 91 0.74 -0.46 3.36
C THR A 91 1.85 -0.27 2.31
N VAL A 92 2.57 0.85 2.38
CA VAL A 92 3.73 1.11 1.52
C VAL A 92 4.84 0.11 1.80
N ALA A 93 5.19 -0.15 3.05
CA ALA A 93 6.23 -1.11 3.41
C ALA A 93 5.88 -2.54 2.94
N ILE A 94 4.62 -2.96 3.09
CA ILE A 94 4.14 -4.26 2.60
C ILE A 94 4.21 -4.33 1.07
N GLY A 95 3.76 -3.30 0.34
CA GLY A 95 3.84 -3.32 -1.12
C GLY A 95 5.29 -3.40 -1.64
N TRP A 96 6.21 -2.66 -1.02
CA TRP A 96 7.64 -2.75 -1.35
C TRP A 96 8.28 -4.09 -0.94
N SER A 97 7.83 -4.70 0.16
CA SER A 97 8.34 -6.00 0.61
C SER A 97 8.19 -7.10 -0.45
N GLY A 98 7.10 -7.09 -1.23
CA GLY A 98 6.87 -8.03 -2.32
C GLY A 98 7.88 -7.89 -3.45
N TYR A 99 8.25 -6.65 -3.81
CA TYR A 99 9.30 -6.38 -4.79
C TYR A 99 10.67 -6.81 -4.27
N VAL A 100 11.00 -6.50 -3.02
CA VAL A 100 12.25 -6.92 -2.38
C VAL A 100 12.35 -8.45 -2.33
N GLY A 101 11.27 -9.14 -1.97
CA GLY A 101 11.23 -10.60 -1.98
C GLY A 101 11.43 -11.20 -3.37
N SER A 102 10.85 -10.58 -4.40
CA SER A 102 11.03 -11.01 -5.80
C SER A 102 12.46 -10.81 -6.27
N PHE A 103 13.03 -9.64 -6.01
CA PHE A 103 14.44 -9.34 -6.34
C PHE A 103 15.41 -10.28 -5.62
N LEU A 104 15.20 -10.54 -4.33
CA LEU A 104 16.04 -11.46 -3.55
C LEU A 104 16.00 -12.88 -4.12
N ARG A 105 14.82 -13.35 -4.56
CA ARG A 105 14.68 -14.64 -5.24
C ARG A 105 15.44 -14.66 -6.57
N ASP A 106 15.42 -13.59 -7.35
CA ASP A 106 16.14 -13.50 -8.63
C ASP A 106 17.68 -13.57 -8.45
N VAL A 107 18.20 -13.11 -7.31
CA VAL A 107 19.62 -13.25 -6.94
C VAL A 107 19.92 -14.52 -6.12
N GLY A 108 18.95 -15.43 -5.99
CA GLY A 108 19.12 -16.74 -5.34
C GLY A 108 18.92 -16.76 -3.82
N VAL A 109 18.50 -15.66 -3.21
CA VAL A 109 18.22 -15.55 -1.77
C VAL A 109 16.74 -15.78 -1.52
N ASN A 110 16.41 -16.95 -0.97
CA ASN A 110 15.03 -17.30 -0.64
C ASN A 110 14.69 -16.95 0.81
N ILE A 111 13.73 -16.05 0.99
CA ILE A 111 13.15 -15.72 2.30
C ILE A 111 12.16 -16.82 2.70
N PRO A 112 12.20 -17.34 3.94
CA PRO A 112 11.19 -18.27 4.41
C PRO A 112 9.77 -17.69 4.27
N PRO A 113 8.79 -18.48 3.79
CA PRO A 113 7.43 -17.98 3.53
C PRO A 113 6.74 -17.44 4.78
N ALA A 114 7.02 -18.02 5.97
CA ALA A 114 6.46 -17.57 7.24
C ALA A 114 6.81 -16.13 7.60
N ILE A 115 7.89 -15.57 7.02
CA ILE A 115 8.36 -14.20 7.31
C ILE A 115 8.36 -13.27 6.08
N ALA A 116 7.78 -13.71 4.96
CA ALA A 116 7.86 -13.03 3.67
C ALA A 116 6.61 -12.17 3.34
N ALA A 117 5.54 -12.27 4.12
CA ALA A 117 4.28 -11.58 3.84
C ALA A 117 3.61 -11.05 5.12
N ALA A 118 2.58 -10.22 4.95
CA ALA A 118 1.81 -9.67 6.06
C ALA A 118 1.15 -10.78 6.89
N ARG A 119 1.00 -10.56 8.20
CA ARG A 119 0.42 -11.54 9.11
C ARG A 119 -0.95 -12.02 8.64
N GLY A 120 -1.16 -13.34 8.63
CA GLY A 120 -2.42 -13.95 8.21
C GLY A 120 -2.56 -14.14 6.69
N THR A 121 -1.56 -13.72 5.91
CA THR A 121 -1.53 -14.00 4.46
C THR A 121 -1.20 -15.47 4.23
N GLU A 122 -2.05 -16.17 3.47
CA GLU A 122 -1.75 -17.54 3.03
C GLU A 122 -0.88 -17.52 1.78
N LEU A 123 0.16 -18.36 1.79
CA LEU A 123 1.11 -18.55 0.70
C LEU A 123 1.04 -20.00 0.23
N ILE A 124 1.03 -20.20 -1.09
CA ILE A 124 1.12 -21.52 -1.71
C ILE A 124 2.45 -21.65 -2.45
N ALA A 125 3.07 -22.83 -2.35
CA ALA A 125 4.26 -23.16 -3.12
C ALA A 125 3.87 -23.63 -4.52
N VAL A 126 4.03 -22.77 -5.52
CA VAL A 126 3.77 -23.09 -6.93
C VAL A 126 5.08 -23.57 -7.58
N PRO A 127 5.11 -24.76 -8.21
CA PRO A 127 6.30 -25.26 -8.91
C PRO A 127 6.80 -24.26 -9.95
N GLY A 128 8.08 -23.89 -9.89
CA GLY A 128 8.71 -22.94 -10.81
C GLY A 128 8.52 -21.45 -10.48
N GLN A 129 7.55 -21.08 -9.62
CA GLN A 129 7.32 -19.70 -9.18
C GLN A 129 7.66 -19.46 -7.70
N GLY A 130 7.78 -20.53 -6.91
CA GLY A 130 8.06 -20.45 -5.48
C GLY A 130 6.81 -20.12 -4.66
N TRP A 131 6.99 -19.46 -3.52
CA TRP A 131 5.88 -19.08 -2.63
C TRP A 131 5.17 -17.84 -3.16
N VAL A 132 3.87 -17.95 -3.41
CA VAL A 132 3.04 -16.87 -3.95
C VAL A 132 1.78 -16.71 -3.09
N THR A 133 1.34 -15.46 -2.92
CA THR A 133 0.13 -15.13 -2.16
C THR A 133 -1.11 -15.73 -2.79
N VAL A 134 -1.90 -16.41 -1.98
CA VAL A 134 -3.17 -17.01 -2.36
C VAL A 134 -4.14 -15.90 -2.78
N THR A 135 -4.47 -15.87 -4.06
CA THR A 135 -5.44 -14.94 -4.66
C THR A 135 -6.45 -15.75 -5.45
N THR A 136 -7.73 -15.37 -5.46
CA THR A 136 -8.81 -16.10 -6.19
C THR A 136 -8.41 -16.44 -7.63
N GLN A 137 -7.80 -15.49 -8.34
CA GLN A 137 -7.30 -15.66 -9.70
C GLN A 137 -6.15 -16.64 -9.83
N LEU A 138 -5.26 -16.69 -8.83
CA LEU A 138 -4.16 -17.65 -8.81
C LEU A 138 -4.71 -19.06 -8.66
N LEU A 139 -5.72 -19.28 -7.79
CA LEU A 139 -6.36 -20.58 -7.68
C LEU A 139 -7.05 -20.98 -8.99
N GLU A 140 -7.74 -20.05 -9.65
CA GLU A 140 -8.36 -20.30 -10.96
C GLU A 140 -7.33 -20.66 -12.03
N HIS A 141 -6.20 -19.96 -12.08
CA HIS A 141 -5.11 -20.24 -13.01
C HIS A 141 -4.47 -21.61 -12.76
N ILE A 142 -4.21 -21.96 -11.49
CA ILE A 142 -3.64 -23.26 -11.10
C ILE A 142 -4.62 -24.40 -11.46
N LYS A 143 -5.92 -24.22 -11.18
CA LYS A 143 -6.97 -25.16 -11.59
C LYS A 143 -7.06 -25.32 -13.11
N ALA A 144 -6.93 -24.23 -13.86
CA ALA A 144 -6.92 -24.26 -15.33
C ALA A 144 -5.69 -25.01 -15.89
N THR A 145 -4.59 -25.07 -15.13
CA THR A 145 -3.38 -25.84 -15.46
C THR A 145 -3.51 -27.33 -15.09
N GLY A 146 -4.65 -27.75 -14.52
CA GLY A 146 -4.92 -29.14 -14.13
C GLY A 146 -4.28 -29.57 -12.81
N VAL A 147 -3.68 -28.64 -12.06
CA VAL A 147 -3.12 -28.90 -10.72
C VAL A 147 -4.18 -28.55 -9.68
N ASP A 148 -4.42 -29.45 -8.72
CA ASP A 148 -5.32 -29.15 -7.61
C ASP A 148 -4.60 -28.25 -6.58
N PRO A 149 -5.05 -26.99 -6.36
CA PRO A 149 -4.39 -26.08 -5.43
C PRO A 149 -4.29 -26.63 -4.01
N THR A 150 -5.22 -27.49 -3.60
CA THR A 150 -5.27 -28.06 -2.24
C THR A 150 -4.14 -29.05 -1.95
N THR A 151 -3.52 -29.59 -3.00
CA THR A 151 -2.39 -30.53 -2.88
C THR A 151 -1.05 -29.83 -2.69
N LEU A 152 -0.99 -28.52 -2.92
CA LEU A 152 0.24 -27.74 -2.77
C LEU A 152 0.51 -27.40 -1.30
N PRO A 153 1.78 -27.24 -0.90
CA PRO A 153 2.13 -26.79 0.45
C PRO A 153 1.57 -25.38 0.71
N HIS A 154 0.84 -25.24 1.82
CA HIS A 154 0.33 -23.95 2.31
C HIS A 154 1.10 -23.52 3.55
N VAL A 155 1.44 -22.24 3.64
CA VAL A 155 2.01 -21.63 4.85
C VAL A 155 1.31 -20.30 5.11
N THR A 156 0.86 -20.10 6.35
CA THR A 156 0.36 -18.80 6.81
C THR A 156 1.53 -17.95 7.30
N ALA A 157 1.66 -16.74 6.76
CA ALA A 157 2.68 -15.80 7.19
C ALA A 157 2.41 -15.27 8.60
N ILE A 158 3.46 -15.23 9.42
CA ILE A 158 3.41 -14.79 10.82
C ILE A 158 3.66 -13.28 10.90
N PHE A 159 4.67 -12.78 10.19
CA PHE A 159 5.00 -11.36 10.09
C PHE A 159 5.82 -11.08 8.83
N ASN A 160 5.94 -9.82 8.43
CA ASN A 160 6.65 -9.42 7.22
C ASN A 160 8.03 -8.84 7.57
N LEU A 161 9.08 -9.66 7.55
CA LEU A 161 10.42 -9.23 7.92
C LEU A 161 10.96 -8.13 6.97
N PRO A 162 10.87 -8.25 5.63
CA PRO A 162 11.33 -7.17 4.75
C PRO A 162 10.60 -5.85 4.97
N ALA A 163 9.29 -5.87 5.21
CA ALA A 163 8.54 -4.65 5.52
C ALA A 163 9.01 -4.00 6.83
N ILE A 164 9.29 -4.78 7.87
CA ILE A 164 9.81 -4.27 9.14
C ILE A 164 11.18 -3.61 8.93
N ILE A 165 12.06 -4.24 8.14
CA ILE A 165 13.38 -3.68 7.82
C ILE A 165 13.23 -2.37 7.04
N ILE A 166 12.33 -2.31 6.05
CA ILE A 166 12.05 -1.09 5.29
C ILE A 166 11.60 0.03 6.23
N ILE A 167 10.65 -0.24 7.12
CA ILE A 167 10.16 0.74 8.10
C ILE A 167 11.32 1.20 8.98
N ALA A 168 12.10 0.27 9.55
CA ALA A 168 13.22 0.62 10.42
C ALA A 168 14.25 1.51 9.73
N ILE A 169 14.65 1.18 8.50
CA ILE A 169 15.60 1.98 7.71
C ILE A 169 15.03 3.38 7.44
N VAL A 170 13.78 3.46 7.00
CA VAL A 170 13.14 4.75 6.69
C VAL A 170 13.01 5.59 7.96
N THR A 171 12.64 5.01 9.10
CA THR A 171 12.58 5.70 10.39
C THR A 171 13.96 6.26 10.77
N THR A 172 15.03 5.46 10.67
CA THR A 172 16.39 5.94 10.99
C THR A 172 16.94 7.00 10.05
N LEU A 173 16.42 7.09 8.82
CA LEU A 173 16.83 8.10 7.85
C LEU A 173 16.06 9.43 8.02
N LEU A 174 14.91 9.38 8.68
CA LEU A 174 14.03 10.53 8.90
C LEU A 174 14.24 11.18 10.27
N GLU A 175 14.92 10.51 11.20
CA GLU A 175 15.46 11.07 12.45
C GLU A 175 16.77 11.84 12.20
#